data_AF-A0A0U1PWU8-F1
#
_entry.id   AF-A0A0U1PWU8-F1
#
_cell.length_a   1.000
_cell.length_b   1.000
_cell.length_c   1.000
_cell.angle_alpha   90.00
_cell.angle_beta   90.00
_cell.angle_gamma   90.00
#
_symmetry.space_group_name_H-M   'P 1'
#
loop_
_entity.id
_entity.type
_entity.pdbx_description
1 polymer ?
#
loop_
_entity_poly.entity_id
_entity_poly.type
_entity_poly.pdbx_seq_one_letter_code
_entity_poly.pdbx_strand_id
1 'polypeptide(L)' 'MTDTSPSSASNSVRLILSFDADKLLFHAQSPEVQGWHAEASTPYTLHKQFLRQLRLGGKANIDIQYKPH' A
#
# COMPACT_ATOMS: atom_id res chain seq x y z
N MET A 1 -26.38 5.24 28.75
CA MET A 1 -26.55 4.86 27.34
C MET A 1 -25.60 5.76 26.56
N THR A 2 -24.50 5.22 26.04
CA THR A 2 -23.55 5.99 25.22
C THR A 2 -23.57 5.44 23.80
N ASP A 3 -23.99 6.31 22.88
CA ASP A 3 -23.89 6.16 21.43
C ASP A 3 -22.53 5.60 21.04
N THR A 4 -22.52 4.37 20.54
CA THR A 4 -21.36 3.84 19.83
C THR A 4 -21.64 4.04 18.36
N SER A 5 -21.30 5.24 17.85
CA SER A 5 -21.21 5.46 16.42
C SER A 5 -20.29 4.39 15.83
N PRO A 6 -20.69 3.66 14.77
CA PRO A 6 -19.76 2.80 14.08
C PRO A 6 -18.66 3.70 13.53
N SER A 7 -17.45 3.59 14.11
CA SER A 7 -16.25 4.13 13.50
C SER A 7 -16.17 3.50 12.12
N SER A 8 -16.48 4.29 11.09
CA SER A 8 -16.33 3.91 9.70
C SER A 8 -14.88 3.47 9.51
N ALA A 9 -14.62 2.17 9.56
CA ALA A 9 -13.33 1.61 9.24
C ALA A 9 -13.01 2.11 7.83
N SER A 10 -12.05 3.02 7.73
CA SER A 10 -11.63 3.56 6.45
C SER A 10 -11.13 2.38 5.63
N ASN A 11 -11.84 2.02 4.56
CA ASN A 11 -11.43 1.00 3.57
C ASN A 11 -10.23 1.48 2.73
N SER A 12 -9.34 2.28 3.33
CA SER A 12 -8.14 2.82 2.73
C SER A 12 -6.96 1.92 3.06
N VAL A 13 -6.28 1.45 2.03
CA VAL A 13 -5.04 0.70 2.12
C VAL A 13 -3.91 1.62 1.68
N ARG A 14 -2.83 1.70 2.46
CA ARG A 14 -1.67 2.53 2.14
C ARG A 14 -0.60 1.74 1.42
N LEU A 15 -0.05 2.35 0.38
CA LEU A 15 1.13 1.88 -0.34
C LEU A 15 2.28 2.85 -0.05
N ILE A 16 3.24 2.41 0.75
CA ILE A 16 4.44 3.19 1.06
C ILE A 16 5.50 2.83 0.03
N LEU A 17 5.98 3.84 -0.72
CA LEU A 17 7.03 3.71 -1.72
C LEU A 17 8.31 4.39 -1.24
N SER A 18 9.44 3.74 -1.47
CA SER A 18 10.77 4.33 -1.36
C SER A 18 11.64 3.94 -2.56
N PHE A 19 12.69 4.70 -2.82
CA PHE A 19 13.66 4.42 -3.87
C PHE A 19 15.03 4.13 -3.26
N ASP A 20 15.60 2.98 -3.60
CA ASP A 20 16.96 2.58 -3.26
C ASP A 20 17.87 2.97 -4.43
N ALA A 21 18.71 3.98 -4.20
CA ALA A 21 19.62 4.53 -5.21
C ALA A 21 20.80 3.60 -5.53
N ASP A 22 21.18 2.72 -4.60
CA ASP A 22 22.30 1.78 -4.80
C ASP A 22 21.88 0.65 -5.74
N LYS A 23 20.64 0.17 -5.60
CA LYS A 23 20.07 -0.90 -6.45
C LYS A 23 19.32 -0.38 -7.66
N LEU A 24 19.03 0.92 -7.73
CA LEU A 24 18.16 1.54 -8.74
C LEU A 24 16.77 0.89 -8.79
N LEU A 25 16.23 0.54 -7.61
CA LEU A 25 14.93 -0.10 -7.46
C LEU A 25 14.01 0.70 -6.55
N PHE A 26 12.73 0.65 -6.85
CA PHE A 26 11.68 1.09 -5.93
C PHE A 26 11.30 -0.07 -5.03
N HIS A 27 11.11 0.22 -3.75
CA HIS A 27 10.57 -0.68 -2.75
C HIS A 27 9.15 -0.22 -2.41
N ALA A 28 8.25 -1.18 -2.21
CA ALA A 28 6.90 -0.94 -1.73
C ALA A 28 6.59 -1.81 -0.52
N GLN A 29 5.79 -1.28 0.39
CA GLN A 29 5.17 -2.03 1.48
C GLN A 29 3.79 -1.48 1.81
N SER A 30 2.96 -2.28 2.48
CA SER A 30 1.66 -1.84 2.97
C SER A 30 1.46 -2.27 4.42
N PRO A 31 1.26 -1.33 5.35
CA PRO A 31 0.97 -1.67 6.75
C PRO A 31 -0.33 -2.47 6.93
N GLU A 32 -1.30 -2.27 6.04
CA GLU A 32 -2.61 -2.93 6.11
C GLU A 32 -2.60 -4.32 5.45
N VAL A 33 -1.61 -4.61 4.60
CA VAL A 33 -1.41 -5.94 4.00
C VAL A 33 -0.19 -6.59 4.63
N GLN A 34 -0.42 -7.28 5.75
CA GLN A 34 0.65 -7.89 6.56
C GLN A 34 1.58 -8.76 5.71
N GLY A 35 2.89 -8.47 5.80
CA GLY A 35 3.93 -9.22 5.09
C GLY A 35 4.06 -8.90 3.59
N TRP A 36 3.27 -7.95 3.06
CA TRP A 36 3.42 -7.55 1.68
C TRP A 36 4.55 -6.54 1.51
N HIS A 37 5.57 -6.97 0.77
CA HIS A 37 6.69 -6.16 0.31
C HIS A 37 6.97 -6.51 -1.15
N ALA A 38 7.36 -5.52 -1.94
CA ALA A 38 7.69 -5.72 -3.34
C ALA A 38 8.79 -4.77 -3.81
N GLU A 39 9.53 -5.19 -4.82
CA GLU A 39 10.59 -4.40 -5.45
C GLU A 39 10.41 -4.39 -6.96
N ALA A 40 10.63 -3.23 -7.60
CA ALA A 40 10.60 -3.13 -9.05
C ALA A 40 11.35 -1.89 -9.56
N SER A 41 11.71 -1.91 -10.84
CA SER A 41 12.35 -0.77 -11.50
C SER A 41 11.46 0.45 -11.68
N THR A 42 10.14 0.33 -11.50
CA THR A 42 9.21 1.47 -11.61
C THR A 42 8.09 1.41 -10.58
N PRO A 43 7.58 2.57 -10.10
CA PRO A 43 6.42 2.63 -9.20
C PRO A 43 5.16 2.01 -9.81
N TYR A 44 5.01 2.11 -11.14
CA TYR A 44 3.86 1.55 -11.84
C TYR A 44 3.79 0.01 -11.76
N THR A 45 4.94 -0.67 -11.80
CA THR A 45 5.00 -2.12 -11.61
C THR A 45 4.56 -2.51 -10.20
N LEU A 46 5.03 -1.79 -9.17
CA LEU A 46 4.65 -2.01 -7.78
C LEU A 46 3.16 -1.79 -7.57
N HIS A 47 2.60 -0.72 -8.13
CA HIS A 47 1.16 -0.45 -8.08
C HIS A 47 0.34 -1.58 -8.72
N LYS A 48 0.75 -2.12 -9.87
CA LYS A 48 0.07 -3.27 -10.51
C LYS A 48 0.15 -4.54 -9.67
N GLN A 49 1.31 -4.84 -9.08
CA GLN A 49 1.47 -5.98 -8.17
C GLN A 49 0.56 -5.82 -6.94
N PHE A 50 0.50 -4.62 -6.39
CA PHE A 50 -0.34 -4.31 -5.24
C PHE A 50 -1.84 -4.46 -5.54
N LEU A 51 -2.30 -3.93 -6.68
CA LEU A 51 -3.69 -4.09 -7.12
C LEU A 51 -4.06 -5.57 -7.32
N ARG A 52 -3.14 -6.40 -7.82
CA ARG A 52 -3.38 -7.85 -7.94
C ARG A 52 -3.56 -8.51 -6.58
N GLN A 53 -2.75 -8.12 -5.59
CA GLN A 53 -2.88 -8.60 -4.21
C GLN A 53 -4.23 -8.18 -3.59
N LEU A 54 -4.64 -6.91 -3.78
CA LEU A 54 -5.89 -6.39 -3.22
C LEU A 54 -7.15 -6.92 -3.90
N ARG A 55 -7.10 -7.22 -5.21
CA ARG A 55 -8.24 -7.78 -5.95
C ARG A 55 -8.67 -9.17 -5.46
N LEU A 56 -7.84 -9.85 -4.67
CA LEU A 56 -8.24 -11.07 -3.96
C LEU A 56 -9.13 -10.79 -2.73
N GLY A 57 -9.27 -9.52 -2.31
CA GLY A 57 -9.93 -9.14 -1.04
C GLY A 57 -11.05 -8.10 -1.11
N GLY A 58 -11.34 -7.46 -2.26
CA GLY A 58 -12.47 -6.52 -2.42
C GLY A 58 -12.09 -5.12 -2.94
N LYS A 59 -13.03 -4.16 -2.90
CA LYS A 59 -12.79 -2.76 -3.29
C LYS A 59 -12.13 -2.00 -2.14
N ALA A 60 -10.89 -1.53 -2.33
CA ALA A 60 -10.17 -0.67 -1.38
C ALA A 60 -9.80 0.66 -2.04
N ASN A 61 -9.83 1.74 -1.26
CA ASN A 61 -9.23 3.02 -1.64
C ASN A 61 -7.71 2.91 -1.42
N ILE A 62 -6.89 3.37 -2.36
CA ILE A 62 -5.43 3.29 -2.23
C ILE A 62 -4.88 4.67 -1.97
N ASP A 63 -4.19 4.83 -0.84
CA ASP A 63 -3.41 6.02 -0.53
C ASP A 63 -1.93 5.72 -0.77
N ILE A 64 -1.25 6.56 -1.56
CA ILE A 64 0.14 6.35 -1.95
C ILE A 64 1.01 7.35 -1.21
N GLN A 65 1.88 6.86 -0.33
CA GLN A 65 2.82 7.67 0.42
C GLN A 65 4.24 7.45 -0.08
N TYR A 66 4.91 8.51 -0.51
CA TYR A 66 6.33 8.47 -0.82
C TYR A 66 7.16 8.78 0.43
N LYS A 67 8.16 7.96 0.71
CA LYS A 67 9.17 8.22 1.74
C LYS A 67 10.53 8.43 1.07
N PRO A 68 11.09 9.65 1.10
CA PRO A 68 12.48 9.84 0.74
C PRO A 68 13.36 9.10 1.75
N HIS A 69 14.41 8.45 1.24
CA HIS A 69 15.51 7.93 2.05
C HIS A 69 16.49 9.06 2.39
#